data_AF-A0AAJ2AZ53-F1
#
_entry.id   AF-A0AAJ2AZ53-F1
#
_cell.length_a   1.000
_cell.length_b   1.000
_cell.length_c   1.000
_cell.angle_alpha   90.00
_cell.angle_beta   90.00
_cell.angle_gamma   90.00
#
_symmetry.space_group_name_H-M   'P 1'
#
loop_
_entity.id
_entity.type
_entity.pdbx_description
1 polymer ?
#
loop_
_entity_poly.entity_id
_entity_poly.type
_entity_poly.pdbx_seq_one_letter_code
_entity_poly.pdbx_strand_id
1 'polypeptide(L)' 'MATLLECLSSLPNNLVMRDLAATHDDVATVAEHIARLHHDQDGHEVRKESRYYKQREITAIGQIGGPAMYRQV' A
#
# COMPACT_ATOMS: atom_id res chain seq x y z
N MET A 1 16.62 1.33 -3.05
CA MET A 1 15.38 0.67 -2.54
C MET A 1 14.26 1.64 -2.83
N ALA A 2 13.05 1.17 -3.15
CA ALA A 2 11.96 2.09 -3.47
C ALA A 2 11.45 2.78 -2.20
N THR A 3 11.08 4.04 -2.33
CA THR A 3 10.42 4.78 -1.24
C THR A 3 8.94 4.42 -1.18
N LEU A 4 8.28 4.75 -0.07
CA LEU A 4 6.84 4.57 0.06
C LEU A 4 6.08 5.40 -0.98
N LEU A 5 6.52 6.64 -1.20
CA LEU A 5 5.94 7.51 -2.22
C LEU A 5 6.11 6.92 -3.63
N GLU A 6 7.28 6.38 -3.95
CA GLU A 6 7.52 5.71 -5.24
C GLU A 6 6.63 4.47 -5.41
N CYS A 7 6.49 3.66 -4.35
CA CYS A 7 5.62 2.49 -4.37
C CYS A 7 4.15 2.88 -4.60
N LEU A 8 3.65 3.90 -3.90
CA LEU A 8 2.29 4.41 -4.10
C LEU A 8 2.11 5.00 -5.50
N SER A 9 3.08 5.78 -5.98
CA SER A 9 3.03 6.42 -7.30
C SER A 9 3.11 5.42 -8.46
N SER A 10 3.62 4.20 -8.21
CA SER A 10 3.62 3.12 -9.20
C SER A 10 2.25 2.47 -9.40
N LEU A 11 1.27 2.77 -8.53
CA LEU A 11 -0.07 2.21 -8.57
C LEU A 11 -1.09 3.18 -9.20
N PRO A 12 -2.24 2.69 -9.70
CA PRO A 12 -3.29 3.56 -10.20
C PRO A 12 -3.82 4.48 -9.08
N ASN A 13 -3.91 5.78 -9.38
CA ASN A 13 -4.38 6.80 -8.42
C ASN A 13 -5.77 6.53 -7.86
N ASN A 14 -6.64 5.87 -8.62
CA ASN A 14 -8.01 5.51 -8.23
C ASN A 14 -8.10 4.15 -7.51
N LEU A 15 -6.98 3.45 -7.33
CA LEU A 15 -6.95 2.21 -6.58
C LEU A 15 -7.24 2.49 -5.11
N VAL A 16 -8.20 1.77 -4.54
CA VAL A 16 -8.57 1.92 -3.13
C VAL A 16 -7.68 1.01 -2.29
N MET A 17 -7.03 1.59 -1.30
CA MET A 17 -6.15 0.89 -0.38
C MET A 17 -6.54 1.21 1.07
N ARG A 18 -6.43 0.19 1.92
CA ARG A 18 -6.51 0.30 3.37
C ARG A 18 -5.12 0.51 3.93
N ASP A 19 -4.94 1.57 4.69
CA ASP A 19 -3.78 1.80 5.55
C ASP A 19 -3.92 0.93 6.82
N LEU A 20 -3.06 -0.06 6.93
CA LEU A 20 -2.96 -1.00 8.04
C LEU A 20 -2.09 -0.48 9.19
N ALA A 21 -1.30 0.59 8.96
CA ALA A 21 -0.51 1.25 9.98
C ALA A 21 -1.32 2.33 10.72
N ALA A 22 -2.37 2.86 10.08
CA ALA A 22 -3.29 3.81 10.70
C ALA A 22 -4.11 3.16 11.82
N THR A 23 -4.25 3.87 12.95
CA THR A 23 -5.00 3.41 14.14
C THR A 23 -6.47 3.06 13.86
N HIS A 24 -7.05 3.64 12.83
CA HIS A 24 -8.47 3.47 12.48
C HIS A 24 -8.69 2.71 11.17
N ASP A 25 -7.67 2.03 10.63
CA ASP A 25 -7.80 1.28 9.38
C ASP A 25 -8.37 2.13 8.24
N ASP A 26 -7.67 3.22 7.91
CA ASP A 26 -8.14 4.24 6.99
C ASP A 26 -8.18 3.72 5.54
N VAL A 27 -9.33 3.82 4.89
CA VAL A 27 -9.54 3.38 3.51
C VAL A 27 -9.67 4.60 2.61
N ALA A 28 -8.71 4.77 1.71
CA ALA A 28 -8.67 5.88 0.78
C ALA A 28 -8.06 5.45 -0.56
N THR A 29 -8.20 6.30 -1.57
CA THR A 29 -7.52 6.10 -2.85
C THR A 29 -6.02 6.30 -2.72
N VAL A 30 -5.23 5.70 -3.61
CA VAL A 30 -3.77 5.94 -3.69
C VAL A 30 -3.46 7.43 -3.77
N ALA A 31 -4.22 8.20 -4.54
CA ALA A 31 -4.03 9.66 -4.61
C ALA A 31 -4.23 10.36 -3.27
N GLU A 32 -5.24 9.96 -2.49
CA GLU A 32 -5.48 10.51 -1.16
C GLU A 32 -4.39 10.10 -0.17
N HIS A 33 -3.90 8.86 -0.24
CA HIS A 33 -2.78 8.40 0.59
C HIS A 33 -1.49 9.16 0.28
N ILE A 34 -1.19 9.39 -1.00
CA ILE A 34 -0.05 10.23 -1.42
C ILE A 34 -0.19 11.65 -0.88
N ALA A 35 -1.39 12.24 -0.95
CA ALA A 35 -1.64 13.60 -0.46
C ALA A 35 -1.52 13.71 1.08
N ARG A 36 -1.82 12.63 1.81
CA ARG A 36 -1.69 12.54 3.28
C ARG A 36 -0.28 12.15 3.73
N LEU A 37 0.59 11.73 2.80
CA LEU A 37 1.94 11.30 3.12
C LEU A 37 2.82 12.51 3.49
N HIS A 38 3.06 12.70 4.78
CA HIS A 38 3.90 13.78 5.29
C HIS A 38 5.40 13.43 5.28
N HIS A 39 5.73 12.14 5.32
CA HIS A 39 7.10 11.64 5.37
C HIS A 39 7.28 10.52 4.36
N ASP A 40 8.26 10.69 3.47
CA ASP A 40 8.68 9.60 2.60
C ASP A 40 9.67 8.70 3.34
N GLN A 41 9.49 7.39 3.23
CA GLN A 41 10.31 6.39 3.90
C GLN A 41 10.87 5.41 2.87
N ASP A 42 12.19 5.23 2.89
CA ASP A 42 12.86 4.18 2.13
C ASP A 42 12.50 2.78 2.63
N GLY A 43 12.76 1.78 1.78
CA GLY A 43 12.72 0.38 2.17
C GLY A 43 11.34 -0.27 2.01
N HIS A 44 10.55 0.23 1.07
CA HIS A 44 9.23 -0.30 0.74
C HIS A 44 9.25 -1.11 -0.55
N GLU A 45 8.29 -2.00 -0.68
CA GLU A 45 8.05 -2.77 -1.89
C GLU A 45 6.56 -2.98 -2.14
N VAL A 46 6.19 -3.02 -3.42
CA VAL A 46 4.88 -3.48 -3.87
C VAL A 46 4.93 -5.00 -3.99
N ARG A 47 4.02 -5.69 -3.32
CA ARG A 47 3.87 -7.15 -3.38
C ARG A 47 2.44 -7.53 -3.77
N LYS A 48 2.29 -8.66 -4.45
CA LYS A 48 0.98 -9.27 -4.68
C LYS A 48 0.71 -10.29 -3.58
N GLU A 49 -0.38 -10.12 -2.85
CA GLU A 49 -0.86 -11.09 -1.88
C GLU A 49 -2.03 -11.88 -2.49
N SER A 50 -2.05 -13.19 -2.25
CA SER A 50 -3.21 -14.02 -2.60
C SER A 50 -4.23 -13.96 -1.47
N ARG A 51 -5.41 -13.38 -1.70
CA ARG A 51 -6.50 -13.40 -0.72
C ARG A 51 -7.37 -14.63 -0.95
N TYR A 52 -7.54 -15.47 0.08
CA TYR A 52 -8.39 -16.67 0.19
C TYR A 52 -8.59 -17.52 -1.08
N TYR A 53 -8.15 -18.78 -1.04
CA TYR A 53 -8.50 -19.82 -2.03
C TYR A 53 -8.42 -19.37 -3.51
N LYS A 54 -7.22 -18.91 -3.90
CA LYS A 54 -6.69 -18.96 -5.27
C LYS A 54 -7.40 -18.14 -6.36
N GLN A 55 -8.30 -17.20 -6.07
CA GLN A 55 -9.02 -16.48 -7.14
C GLN A 55 -8.91 -14.94 -7.13
N ARG A 56 -8.28 -14.31 -6.14
CA ARG A 56 -8.00 -12.86 -6.19
C ARG A 56 -6.59 -12.53 -5.72
N GLU A 57 -5.77 -12.05 -6.65
CA GLU A 57 -4.54 -11.33 -6.33
C GLU A 57 -4.91 -9.92 -5.89
N ILE A 58 -4.41 -9.49 -4.73
CA ILE A 58 -4.54 -8.12 -4.26
C ILE A 58 -3.15 -7.49 -4.19
N THR A 59 -3.07 -6.20 -4.49
CA THR A 59 -1.83 -5.45 -4.33
C THR A 59 -1.68 -4.99 -2.87
N ALA A 60 -0.49 -5.15 -2.31
CA ALA A 60 -0.12 -4.62 -1.01
C ALA A 60 1.22 -3.89 -1.10
N ILE A 61 1.42 -2.89 -0.24
CA ILE A 61 2.71 -2.23 -0.04
C ILE A 61 3.15 -2.52 1.39
N GLY A 62 4.40 -2.91 1.57
CA GLY A 62 4.97 -3.16 2.89
C GLY A 62 6.45 -2.86 2.93
N GLN A 63 7.02 -2.86 4.13
CA GLN A 63 8.47 -2.80 4.30
C GLN A 63 9.09 -4.09 3.76
N ILE A 64 10.25 -3.98 3.10
CA ILE A 64 10.98 -5.13 2.57
C ILE A 64 11.28 -6.12 3.72
N GLY A 65 10.77 -7.35 3.60
CA GLY A 65 10.88 -8.38 4.65
C GLY A 65 10.04 -8.12 5.91
N GLY A 66 9.24 -7.06 5.93
CA GLY A 66 8.40 -6.62 7.04
C GLY A 66 6.89 -6.72 6.77
N PRO A 67 6.08 -6.16 7.69
CA PRO A 67 4.61 -6.18 7.58
C PRO A 67 4.11 -5.32 6.42
N ALA A 68 2.90 -5.64 5.94
CA ALA A 68 2.18 -4.80 4.98
C ALA A 68 1.65 -3.54 5.68
N MET A 69 1.84 -2.39 5.05
CA MET A 69 1.32 -1.09 5.50
C MET A 69 0.08 -0.68 4.70
N TYR A 70 0.03 -0.98 3.39
CA TYR A 70 -1.17 -0.74 2.58
C TYR A 70 -1.66 -2.02 1.95
N ARG A 71 -2.97 -2.18 1.85
CA ARG A 71 -3.60 -3.33 1.21
C ARG A 71 -4.78 -2.92 0.36
N GLN A 72 -4.82 -3.37 -0.89
CA GLN A 72 -5.95 -3.16 -1.78
C GLN A 72 -7.23 -3.79 -1.19
N VAL A 73 -8.35 -3.06 -1.31
CA VAL A 73 -9.70 -3.47 -0.89
C VAL A 73 -10.50 -4.01 -2.07
#